data_AF-A0AAW0TTJ5-F1
#
_entry.id   AF-A0AAW0TTJ5-F1
#
_cell.length_a   1.000
_cell.length_b   1.000
_cell.length_c   1.000
_cell.angle_alpha   90.00
_cell.angle_beta   90.00
_cell.angle_gamma   90.00
#
_symmetry.space_group_name_H-M   'P 1'
#
loop_
_entity.id
_entity.type
_entity.pdbx_description
1 polymer ?
#
loop_
_entity_poly.entity_id
_entity_poly.type
_entity_poly.pdbx_seq_one_letter_code
_entity_poly.pdbx_strand_id
1 'polypeptide(L)'
;MYRGHTRLPEVALTVKVYQLASKYQMEALMTLCSEFLQTTLTAANLPEIYDTAMLLEDTRLLERCSKVVNHSPASVLSSPHLGRLSRPALTHLLQHPLHITSEVVLLEALLRWGHAQGTRKELRKEIEEFLPQVRFLTLTTDEFVEHVMPAGVLTLSEMTALLMSIKQLQGVTLPPLCCPEREKRLCYDETLLRSITLAPRSVSSRSRKQARGSNFVHAMNEQILIADLRTATPLQLARIECRAIHPTSGTACVCLKDSEGNLLASVTAEGTEARFSGPVTLKPSAAHSVTVSLEGHWPRGELGEAAAMQDEVRLTARVAYTEGRAGSVTLYFWSFN
;
A
#
# COMPACT_ATOMS: atom_id res chain seq x y z
N MET A 1 27.52 0.18 31.90
CA MET A 1 27.93 -0.70 33.02
C MET A 1 28.23 0.07 34.30
N TYR A 2 29.15 1.04 34.34
CA TYR A 2 29.54 1.69 35.61
C TYR A 2 28.62 2.82 36.13
N ARG A 3 27.82 3.46 35.28
CA ARG A 3 27.03 4.66 35.66
C ARG A 3 25.53 4.59 35.40
N GLY A 4 25.01 3.47 34.87
CA GLY A 4 23.58 3.30 34.55
C GLY A 4 22.98 4.23 33.48
N HIS A 5 23.64 5.34 33.13
CA HIS A 5 23.17 6.29 32.13
C HIS A 5 23.83 6.03 30.78
N THR A 6 23.08 5.47 29.84
CA THR A 6 23.45 5.38 28.42
C THR A 6 22.60 6.34 27.63
N ARG A 7 23.13 7.53 27.32
CA ARG A 7 22.55 8.37 26.26
C ARG A 7 23.02 7.80 24.94
N LEU A 8 22.10 7.35 24.09
CA LEU A 8 22.35 6.84 22.75
C LEU A 8 22.11 8.00 21.76
N PRO A 9 23.16 8.64 21.22
CA PRO A 9 22.99 9.84 20.39
C PRO A 9 22.76 9.52 18.91
N GLU A 10 23.21 8.37 18.42
CA GLU A 10 23.27 8.05 16.99
C GLU A 10 22.84 6.59 16.72
N VAL A 11 22.16 6.38 15.60
CA VAL A 11 21.65 5.06 15.16
C VAL A 11 22.82 4.10 14.91
N ALA A 12 23.84 4.51 14.17
CA ALA A 12 25.00 3.67 13.85
C ALA A 12 25.77 3.21 15.10
N LEU A 13 25.90 4.07 16.11
CA LEU A 13 26.49 3.69 17.41
C LEU A 13 25.58 2.74 18.17
N THR A 14 24.27 2.99 18.18
CA THR A 14 23.30 2.14 18.87
C THR A 14 23.28 0.72 18.29
N VAL A 15 23.36 0.59 16.97
CA VAL A 15 23.49 -0.71 16.28
C VAL A 15 24.72 -1.49 16.80
N LYS A 16 25.89 -0.84 16.88
CA LYS A 16 27.11 -1.48 17.40
C LYS A 16 26.98 -1.85 18.87
N VAL A 17 26.42 -0.95 19.69
CA VAL A 17 26.17 -1.21 21.11
C VAL A 17 25.21 -2.37 21.29
N TYR A 18 24.19 -2.50 20.42
CA TYR A 18 23.21 -3.57 20.49
C TYR A 18 23.83 -4.93 20.16
N GLN A 19 24.67 -5.00 19.12
CA GLN A 19 25.44 -6.19 18.78
C GLN A 19 26.37 -6.61 19.93
N LEU A 20 27.05 -5.65 20.57
CA LEU A 20 27.89 -5.93 21.74
C LEU A 20 27.06 -6.36 22.94
N ALA A 21 25.91 -5.73 23.19
CA ALA A 21 25.01 -6.10 24.28
C ALA A 21 24.55 -7.55 24.16
N SER A 22 24.20 -8.00 22.94
CA SER A 22 23.91 -9.40 22.66
C SER A 22 25.10 -10.31 22.92
N LYS A 23 26.29 -9.93 22.42
CA LYS A 23 27.53 -10.70 22.63
C LYS A 23 27.89 -10.89 24.12
N TYR A 24 27.63 -9.88 24.95
CA TYR A 24 27.87 -9.92 26.39
C TYR A 24 26.63 -10.27 27.22
N GLN A 25 25.54 -10.71 26.57
CA GLN A 25 24.29 -11.13 27.22
C GLN A 25 23.71 -10.10 28.19
N MET A 26 23.79 -8.82 27.81
CA MET A 26 23.30 -7.71 28.61
C MET A 26 21.85 -7.36 28.27
N GLU A 27 20.90 -8.13 28.80
CA GLU A 27 19.47 -8.00 28.49
C GLU A 27 18.93 -6.58 28.67
N ALA A 28 19.23 -5.92 29.79
CA ALA A 28 18.76 -4.56 30.06
C ALA A 28 19.23 -3.55 28.99
N LEU A 29 20.43 -3.73 28.45
CA LEU A 29 20.97 -2.87 27.40
C LEU A 29 20.37 -3.23 26.03
N MET A 30 20.09 -4.52 25.79
CA MET A 30 19.40 -4.98 24.59
C MET A 30 18.00 -4.39 24.47
N THR A 31 17.23 -4.39 25.57
CA THR A 31 15.89 -3.79 25.59
C THR A 31 15.94 -2.29 25.30
N LEU A 32 16.85 -1.57 25.97
CA LEU A 32 17.04 -0.13 25.74
C LEU A 32 17.43 0.20 24.29
N CYS A 33 18.31 -0.61 23.68
CA CYS A 33 18.70 -0.42 22.29
C CYS A 33 17.54 -0.71 21.33
N SER A 34 16.78 -1.79 21.55
CA SER A 34 15.64 -2.14 20.71
C SER A 34 14.56 -1.04 20.76
N GLU A 35 14.21 -0.53 21.95
CA GLU A 35 13.25 0.57 22.11
C GLU A 35 13.72 1.87 21.42
N PHE A 36 15.01 2.20 21.54
CA PHE A 36 15.58 3.35 20.85
C PHE A 36 15.55 3.20 19.32
N LEU A 37 15.90 2.02 18.80
CA LEU A 37 15.86 1.75 17.36
C LEU A 37 14.43 1.77 16.81
N GLN A 38 13.45 1.24 17.56
CA GLN A 38 12.04 1.29 17.16
C GLN A 38 11.47 2.72 17.09
N THR A 39 11.90 3.60 18.00
CA THR A 39 11.44 5.01 18.06
C THR A 39 12.13 5.90 17.03
N THR A 40 13.38 5.59 16.67
CA THR A 40 14.17 6.35 15.69
C THR A 40 14.10 5.78 14.27
N LEU A 41 13.37 4.70 14.05
CA LEU A 41 13.24 4.03 12.75
C LEU A 41 12.58 4.95 11.70
N THR A 42 13.28 5.12 10.58
CA THR A 42 12.84 5.87 9.40
C THR A 42 13.20 5.08 8.13
N ALA A 43 12.57 5.36 6.99
CA ALA A 43 12.88 4.67 5.75
C ALA A 43 14.36 4.82 5.30
N ALA A 44 15.02 5.91 5.69
CA ALA A 44 16.42 6.19 5.34
C ALA A 44 17.43 5.38 6.15
N ASN A 45 17.15 5.11 7.43
CA ASN A 45 18.03 4.34 8.32
C ASN A 45 17.64 2.86 8.43
N LEU A 46 16.47 2.49 7.90
CA LEU A 46 15.94 1.14 7.95
C LEU A 46 16.94 0.07 7.50
N PRO A 47 17.67 0.20 6.37
CA PRO A 47 18.58 -0.86 5.94
C PRO A 47 19.67 -1.19 6.96
N GLU A 48 20.19 -0.19 7.68
CA GLU A 48 21.22 -0.41 8.71
C GLU A 48 20.65 -1.11 9.95
N ILE A 49 19.42 -0.76 10.33
CA ILE A 49 18.72 -1.37 11.47
C ILE A 49 18.25 -2.78 11.13
N TYR A 50 17.79 -3.01 9.90
CA TYR A 50 17.21 -4.27 9.44
C TYR A 50 18.20 -5.43 9.51
N ASP A 51 19.43 -5.20 9.07
CA ASP A 51 20.50 -6.20 9.13
C ASP A 51 20.79 -6.63 10.57
N THR A 52 20.79 -5.67 11.50
CA THR A 52 21.01 -5.93 12.92
C THR A 52 19.82 -6.64 13.56
N ALA A 53 18.59 -6.26 13.19
CA ALA A 53 17.38 -6.91 13.66
C ALA A 53 17.33 -8.38 13.23
N MET A 54 17.79 -8.68 12.01
CA MET A 54 17.91 -10.06 11.52
C MET A 54 19.03 -10.82 12.21
N LEU A 55 20.21 -10.21 12.38
CA LEU A 55 21.35 -10.84 13.06
C LEU A 55 21.04 -11.22 14.51
N LEU A 56 20.24 -10.42 15.19
CA LEU A 56 19.87 -10.60 16.60
C LEU A 56 18.52 -11.30 16.79
N GLU A 57 17.86 -11.69 15.69
CA GLU A 57 16.55 -12.35 15.69
C GLU A 57 15.48 -11.57 16.50
N ASP A 58 15.57 -10.23 16.52
CA ASP A 58 14.60 -9.37 17.24
C ASP A 58 13.31 -9.22 16.41
N THR A 59 12.34 -10.09 16.70
CA THR A 59 11.04 -10.12 16.02
C THR A 59 10.27 -8.81 16.15
N ARG A 60 10.35 -8.10 17.28
CA ARG A 60 9.62 -6.85 17.49
C ARG A 60 10.17 -5.74 16.61
N LEU A 61 11.49 -5.66 16.51
CA LEU A 61 12.16 -4.70 15.63
C LEU A 61 11.91 -5.05 14.16
N LEU A 62 11.94 -6.33 13.79
CA LEU A 62 11.62 -6.79 12.43
C LEU A 62 10.18 -6.45 12.03
N GLU A 63 9.19 -6.70 12.89
CA GLU A 63 7.80 -6.32 12.63
C GLU A 63 7.64 -4.82 12.39
N ARG A 64 8.34 -4.00 13.18
CA ARG A 64 8.33 -2.55 13.03
C ARG A 64 8.99 -2.12 11.72
N CYS A 65 10.09 -2.74 11.34
CA CYS A 65 10.73 -2.56 10.04
C CYS A 65 9.80 -2.93 8.88
N SER A 66 9.14 -4.09 8.94
CA SER A 66 8.21 -4.52 7.89
C SER A 66 7.05 -3.54 7.70
N LYS A 67 6.55 -2.91 8.79
CA LYS A 67 5.55 -1.84 8.68
C LYS A 67 6.05 -0.63 7.90
N VAL A 68 7.30 -0.22 8.10
CA VAL A 68 7.92 0.92 7.39
C VAL A 68 8.16 0.57 5.91
N VAL A 69 8.62 -0.66 5.63
CA VAL A 69 8.78 -1.17 4.26
C VAL A 69 7.44 -1.19 3.52
N ASN A 70 6.37 -1.66 4.16
CA ASN A 70 5.05 -1.70 3.56
C ASN A 70 4.48 -0.29 3.29
N HIS A 71 4.78 0.66 4.16
CA HIS A 71 4.30 2.04 4.03
C HIS A 71 5.06 2.85 2.98
N SER A 72 6.37 2.63 2.85
CA SER A 72 7.25 3.48 2.02
C SER A 72 8.39 2.69 1.34
N PRO A 73 8.06 1.66 0.54
CA PRO A 73 9.07 0.76 -0.03
C PRO A 73 10.03 1.50 -0.97
N ALA A 74 9.54 2.45 -1.76
CA ALA A 74 10.38 3.25 -2.66
C ALA A 74 11.42 4.10 -1.90
N SER A 75 11.09 4.62 -0.72
CA SER A 75 12.03 5.38 0.11
C SER A 75 13.10 4.47 0.72
N VAL A 76 12.74 3.24 1.08
CA VAL A 76 13.70 2.25 1.59
C VAL A 76 14.66 1.82 0.48
N LEU A 77 14.13 1.50 -0.70
CA LEU A 77 14.92 1.09 -1.86
C LEU A 77 15.82 2.21 -2.37
N SER A 78 15.39 3.48 -2.32
CA SER A 78 16.21 4.63 -2.72
C SER A 78 17.29 5.01 -1.70
N SER A 79 17.24 4.48 -0.48
CA SER A 79 18.16 4.86 0.59
C SER A 79 19.64 4.61 0.24
N PRO A 80 20.56 5.49 0.70
CA PRO A 80 22.00 5.30 0.48
C PRO A 80 22.57 4.15 1.31
N HIS A 81 21.88 3.77 2.40
CA HIS A 81 22.29 2.69 3.30
C HIS A 81 21.95 1.31 2.77
N LEU A 82 21.17 1.20 1.68
CA LEU A 82 20.79 -0.08 1.09
C LEU A 82 22.02 -0.94 0.78
N GLY A 83 23.08 -0.35 0.24
CA GLY A 83 24.33 -1.06 -0.09
C GLY A 83 25.07 -1.68 1.10
N ARG A 84 24.68 -1.35 2.35
CA ARG A 84 25.24 -1.96 3.56
C ARG A 84 24.53 -3.24 3.99
N LEU A 85 23.37 -3.56 3.40
CA LEU A 85 22.63 -4.78 3.73
C LEU A 85 23.46 -6.02 3.39
N SER A 86 23.46 -6.99 4.30
CA SER A 86 23.95 -8.33 3.99
C SER A 86 23.05 -9.03 2.97
N ARG A 87 23.61 -10.04 2.27
CA ARG A 87 22.84 -10.87 1.32
C ARG A 87 21.58 -11.48 1.94
N PRO A 88 21.63 -12.14 3.13
CA PRO A 88 20.43 -12.67 3.76
C PRO A 88 19.37 -11.59 4.06
N ALA A 89 19.83 -10.41 4.49
CA ALA A 89 18.93 -9.31 4.79
C ALA A 89 18.23 -8.76 3.56
N LEU A 90 18.96 -8.63 2.45
CA LEU A 90 18.36 -8.24 1.17
C LEU A 90 17.38 -9.31 0.66
N THR A 91 17.73 -10.59 0.71
CA THR A 91 16.83 -11.69 0.31
C THR A 91 15.53 -11.64 1.10
N HIS A 92 15.61 -11.51 2.43
CA HIS A 92 14.44 -11.45 3.29
C HIS A 92 13.60 -10.19 3.02
N LEU A 93 14.25 -9.03 2.78
CA LEU A 93 13.56 -7.79 2.41
C LEU A 93 12.75 -7.94 1.11
N LEU A 94 13.33 -8.58 0.09
CA LEU A 94 12.70 -8.72 -1.22
C LEU A 94 11.57 -9.78 -1.25
N GLN A 95 11.60 -10.73 -0.30
CA GLN A 95 10.50 -11.68 -0.07
C GLN A 95 9.24 -11.02 0.49
N HIS A 96 9.35 -9.86 1.13
CA HIS A 96 8.17 -9.10 1.58
C HIS A 96 7.39 -8.52 0.39
N PRO A 97 6.07 -8.34 0.52
CA PRO A 97 5.28 -7.67 -0.50
C PRO A 97 5.69 -6.19 -0.62
N LEU A 98 6.52 -5.89 -1.61
CA LEU A 98 6.96 -4.52 -1.91
C LEU A 98 5.91 -3.80 -2.78
N HIS A 99 5.37 -2.71 -2.27
CA HIS A 99 4.37 -1.91 -2.98
C HIS A 99 4.98 -0.76 -3.81
N ILE A 100 5.66 -1.09 -4.90
CA ILE A 100 6.44 -0.15 -5.73
C ILE A 100 5.71 0.26 -7.02
N THR A 101 5.96 1.49 -7.49
CA THR A 101 5.33 2.07 -8.69
C THR A 101 5.78 1.41 -9.99
N SER A 102 7.07 1.08 -10.09
CA SER A 102 7.69 0.42 -11.22
C SER A 102 8.79 -0.52 -10.74
N GLU A 103 8.95 -1.66 -11.43
CA GLU A 103 10.04 -2.61 -11.19
C GLU A 103 11.42 -1.99 -11.52
N VAL A 104 11.47 -0.87 -12.26
CA VAL A 104 12.69 -0.09 -12.46
C VAL A 104 13.31 0.32 -11.13
N VAL A 105 12.50 0.76 -10.17
CA VAL A 105 12.98 1.19 -8.84
C VAL A 105 13.66 0.04 -8.11
N LEU A 106 13.11 -1.17 -8.24
CA LEU A 106 13.69 -2.37 -7.65
C LEU A 106 15.00 -2.75 -8.32
N LEU A 107 15.03 -2.72 -9.66
CA LEU A 107 16.23 -3.03 -10.43
C LEU A 107 17.36 -2.05 -10.10
N GLU A 108 17.09 -0.74 -10.09
CA GLU A 108 18.08 0.29 -9.75
C GLU A 108 18.59 0.15 -8.31
N ALA A 109 17.73 -0.26 -7.38
CA ALA A 109 18.13 -0.57 -6.01
C ALA A 109 19.08 -1.78 -5.95
N LEU A 110 18.78 -2.85 -6.69
CA LEU A 110 19.65 -4.03 -6.81
C LEU A 110 20.99 -3.69 -7.46
N LEU A 111 20.99 -2.89 -8.53
CA LEU A 111 22.21 -2.43 -9.20
C LEU A 111 23.09 -1.64 -8.23
N ARG A 112 22.51 -0.69 -7.50
CA ARG A 112 23.24 0.09 -6.49
C ARG A 112 23.78 -0.79 -5.37
N TRP A 113 23.02 -1.77 -4.91
CA TRP A 113 23.48 -2.73 -3.92
C TRP A 113 24.66 -3.56 -4.46
N GLY A 114 24.56 -4.12 -5.67
CA GLY A 114 25.63 -4.90 -6.29
C GLY A 114 26.91 -4.08 -6.54
N HIS A 115 26.76 -2.81 -6.94
CA HIS A 115 27.88 -1.89 -7.06
C HIS A 115 28.57 -1.60 -5.72
N ALA A 116 27.81 -1.55 -4.62
CA ALA A 116 28.34 -1.33 -3.27
C ALA A 116 29.09 -2.56 -2.70
N GLN A 117 28.68 -3.79 -3.07
CA GLN A 117 29.33 -5.03 -2.60
C GLN A 117 30.71 -5.30 -3.27
N GLY A 118 30.90 -4.79 -4.49
CA GLY A 118 32.22 -4.50 -5.04
C GLY A 118 33.26 -5.63 -5.04
N THR A 119 33.27 -6.42 -6.10
CA THR A 119 34.51 -6.60 -6.88
C THR A 119 34.16 -6.38 -8.35
N ARG A 120 35.00 -5.66 -9.11
CA ARG A 120 34.78 -5.33 -10.54
C ARG A 120 34.60 -6.55 -11.47
N LYS A 121 34.58 -7.77 -10.95
CA LYS A 121 34.56 -9.02 -11.70
C LYS A 121 33.18 -9.68 -11.67
N GLU A 122 32.22 -9.00 -12.31
CA GLU A 122 30.88 -9.50 -12.67
C GLU A 122 29.76 -9.15 -11.66
N LEU A 123 29.29 -7.89 -11.72
CA LEU A 123 28.03 -7.41 -11.11
C LEU A 123 26.85 -8.39 -11.32
N ARG A 124 26.85 -9.06 -12.49
CA ARG A 124 25.88 -10.10 -12.81
C ARG A 124 25.82 -11.18 -11.74
N LYS A 125 26.96 -11.76 -11.33
CA LYS A 125 27.00 -12.84 -10.32
C LYS A 125 26.49 -12.40 -8.95
N GLU A 126 26.71 -11.14 -8.59
CA GLU A 126 26.25 -10.59 -7.32
C GLU A 126 24.72 -10.44 -7.29
N ILE A 127 24.11 -10.08 -8.42
CA ILE A 127 22.67 -9.79 -8.50
C ILE A 127 21.85 -10.99 -8.99
N GLU A 128 22.50 -11.99 -9.61
CA GLU A 128 21.85 -13.14 -10.25
C GLU A 128 20.82 -13.85 -9.35
N GLU A 129 21.11 -13.98 -8.06
CA GLU A 129 20.21 -14.59 -7.06
C GLU A 129 18.93 -13.77 -6.79
N PHE A 130 18.96 -12.47 -7.05
CA PHE A 130 17.85 -11.54 -6.83
C PHE A 130 17.04 -11.25 -8.10
N LEU A 131 17.60 -11.53 -9.29
CA LEU A 131 16.91 -11.32 -10.57
C LEU A 131 15.55 -12.04 -10.66
N PRO A 132 15.37 -13.28 -10.14
CA PRO A 132 14.08 -13.94 -10.13
C PRO A 132 13.01 -13.21 -9.32
N GLN A 133 13.36 -12.21 -8.50
CA GLN A 133 12.39 -11.44 -7.71
C GLN A 133 11.89 -10.19 -8.46
N VAL A 134 12.55 -9.82 -9.56
CA VAL A 134 12.19 -8.67 -10.41
C VAL A 134 11.22 -9.12 -11.50
N ARG A 135 10.07 -8.47 -11.61
CA ARG A 135 9.03 -8.81 -12.59
C ARG A 135 9.25 -8.09 -13.92
N PHE A 136 10.27 -8.48 -14.67
CA PHE A 136 10.63 -7.84 -15.96
C PHE A 136 9.47 -7.77 -16.97
N LEU A 137 8.54 -8.72 -16.93
CA LEU A 137 7.39 -8.76 -17.86
C LEU A 137 6.36 -7.65 -17.62
N THR A 138 6.44 -6.96 -16.47
CA THR A 138 5.53 -5.86 -16.13
C THR A 138 6.03 -4.50 -16.62
N LEU A 139 7.29 -4.43 -17.06
CA LEU A 139 7.92 -3.21 -17.58
C LEU A 139 7.38 -2.87 -18.97
N THR A 140 7.25 -1.58 -19.23
CA THR A 140 7.00 -1.10 -20.59
C THR A 140 8.24 -1.29 -21.47
N THR A 141 8.05 -1.30 -22.79
CA THR A 141 9.20 -1.40 -23.70
C THR A 141 10.15 -0.22 -23.60
N ASP A 142 9.62 0.96 -23.28
CA ASP A 142 10.42 2.18 -23.15
C ASP A 142 11.27 2.13 -21.88
N GLU A 143 10.67 1.77 -20.74
CA GLU A 143 11.41 1.55 -19.47
C GLU A 143 12.47 0.46 -19.62
N PHE A 144 12.19 -0.59 -20.38
CA PHE A 144 13.15 -1.68 -20.61
C PHE A 144 14.38 -1.19 -21.37
N VAL A 145 14.19 -0.42 -22.45
CA VAL A 145 15.29 0.11 -23.26
C VAL A 145 16.07 1.17 -22.50
N GLU A 146 15.40 1.99 -21.70
CA GLU A 146 16.03 3.09 -20.96
C GLU A 146 16.80 2.63 -19.72
N HIS A 147 16.26 1.69 -18.93
CA HIS A 147 16.85 1.31 -17.64
C HIS A 147 17.47 -0.09 -17.62
N VAL A 148 16.87 -1.07 -18.31
CA VAL A 148 17.32 -2.48 -18.25
C VAL A 148 18.46 -2.75 -19.22
N MET A 149 18.40 -2.22 -20.44
CA MET A 149 19.46 -2.43 -21.44
C MET A 149 20.81 -1.82 -21.03
N PRO A 150 20.89 -0.57 -20.54
CA PRO A 150 22.18 0.03 -20.17
C PRO A 150 22.80 -0.59 -18.92
N ALA A 151 22.00 -1.25 -18.07
CA ALA A 151 22.49 -1.91 -16.87
C ALA A 151 23.50 -3.03 -17.16
N GLY A 152 23.47 -3.62 -18.37
CA GLY A 152 24.46 -4.63 -18.80
C GLY A 152 24.46 -5.92 -17.99
N VAL A 153 23.42 -6.18 -17.18
CA VAL A 153 23.31 -7.38 -16.35
C VAL A 153 22.81 -8.58 -17.15
N LEU A 154 21.92 -8.34 -18.11
CA LEU A 154 21.33 -9.37 -18.97
C LEU A 154 22.16 -9.56 -20.26
N THR A 155 22.17 -10.77 -20.79
CA THR A 155 22.75 -11.08 -22.10
C THR A 155 21.80 -10.62 -23.21
N LEU A 156 22.33 -10.43 -24.42
CA LEU A 156 21.53 -10.07 -25.59
C LEU A 156 20.40 -11.09 -25.85
N SER A 157 20.68 -12.39 -25.70
CA SER A 157 19.66 -13.44 -25.83
C SER A 157 18.55 -13.30 -24.80
N GLU A 158 18.88 -13.01 -23.53
CA GLU A 158 17.89 -12.82 -22.47
C GLU A 158 17.04 -11.56 -22.72
N MET A 159 17.68 -10.46 -23.12
CA MET A 159 16.98 -9.21 -23.45
C MET A 159 15.99 -9.40 -24.60
N THR A 160 16.40 -10.08 -25.68
CA THR A 160 15.50 -10.35 -26.82
C THR A 160 14.33 -11.26 -26.41
N ALA A 161 14.58 -12.28 -25.60
CA ALA A 161 13.54 -13.17 -25.11
C ALA A 161 12.51 -12.43 -24.22
N LEU A 162 12.97 -11.54 -23.34
CA LEU A 162 12.12 -10.71 -22.50
C LEU A 162 11.30 -9.72 -23.34
N LEU A 163 11.91 -9.01 -24.29
CA LEU A 163 11.20 -8.08 -25.16
C LEU A 163 10.12 -8.77 -26.00
N MET A 164 10.42 -9.94 -26.56
CA MET A 164 9.41 -10.74 -27.29
C MET A 164 8.28 -11.20 -26.36
N SER A 165 8.61 -11.55 -25.11
CA SER A 165 7.63 -11.96 -24.09
C SER A 165 6.74 -10.79 -23.64
N ILE A 166 7.30 -9.59 -23.49
CA ILE A 166 6.57 -8.34 -23.19
C ILE A 166 5.61 -8.00 -24.33
N LYS A 167 6.03 -8.17 -25.60
CA LYS A 167 5.18 -7.98 -26.79
C LYS A 167 4.24 -9.16 -27.09
N GLN A 168 4.23 -10.21 -26.27
CA GLN A 168 3.39 -11.41 -26.43
C GLN A 168 3.56 -12.12 -27.79
N LEU A 169 4.78 -12.09 -28.35
CA LEU A 169 5.10 -12.81 -29.58
C LEU A 169 5.27 -14.32 -29.28
N GLN A 170 4.71 -15.19 -30.14
CA GLN A 170 4.70 -16.65 -29.91
C GLN A 170 6.09 -17.28 -30.13
N GLY A 171 6.42 -18.31 -29.33
CA GLY A 171 7.54 -19.22 -29.59
C GLY A 171 8.83 -19.01 -28.75
N VAL A 172 8.79 -18.21 -27.69
CA VAL A 172 9.98 -17.86 -26.90
C VAL A 172 9.95 -18.51 -25.52
N THR A 173 11.04 -19.18 -25.14
CA THR A 173 11.26 -19.69 -23.79
C THR A 173 11.79 -18.58 -22.90
N LEU A 174 11.14 -18.36 -21.74
CA LEU A 174 11.61 -17.39 -20.74
C LEU A 174 12.95 -17.86 -20.14
N PRO A 175 13.91 -16.96 -19.93
CA PRO A 175 15.13 -17.30 -19.21
C PRO A 175 14.82 -17.79 -17.78
N PRO A 176 15.55 -18.78 -17.25
CA PRO A 176 15.31 -19.32 -15.90
C PRO A 176 15.57 -18.31 -14.78
N LEU A 177 16.27 -17.21 -15.09
CA LEU A 177 16.59 -16.11 -14.19
C LEU A 177 15.44 -15.11 -14.01
N CYS A 178 14.34 -15.28 -14.75
CA CYS A 178 13.26 -14.30 -14.81
C CYS A 178 12.00 -14.80 -14.11
N CYS A 179 11.35 -13.90 -13.38
CA CYS A 179 10.05 -14.13 -12.77
C CYS A 179 9.00 -14.33 -13.88
N PRO A 180 8.18 -15.40 -13.88
CA PRO A 180 7.13 -15.61 -14.87
C PRO A 180 5.92 -14.67 -14.68
N GLU A 181 5.89 -13.94 -13.56
CA GLU A 181 4.79 -13.09 -13.15
C GLU A 181 4.62 -11.90 -14.10
N ARG A 182 3.39 -11.72 -14.61
CA ARG A 182 3.02 -10.64 -15.53
C ARG A 182 2.21 -9.54 -14.86
N GLU A 183 1.81 -9.75 -13.61
CA GLU A 183 1.05 -8.79 -12.83
C GLU A 183 1.97 -7.75 -12.18
N LYS A 184 1.63 -6.47 -12.36
CA LYS A 184 2.30 -5.36 -11.70
C LYS A 184 2.16 -5.50 -10.18
N ARG A 185 3.21 -5.13 -9.44
CA ARG A 185 3.12 -5.04 -7.98
C ARG A 185 2.06 -3.99 -7.59
N LEU A 186 1.29 -4.28 -6.55
CA LEU A 186 0.31 -3.34 -6.03
C LEU A 186 1.06 -2.10 -5.51
N CYS A 187 0.73 -0.89 -5.95
CA CYS A 187 1.36 0.32 -5.42
C CYS A 187 0.30 1.23 -4.78
N TYR A 188 0.63 1.75 -3.60
CA TYR A 188 -0.24 2.64 -2.81
C TYR A 188 0.26 4.07 -2.77
N ASP A 189 0.86 4.55 -3.87
CA ASP A 189 1.28 5.94 -3.97
C ASP A 189 0.05 6.87 -3.95
N GLU A 190 0.11 7.93 -3.15
CA GLU A 190 -0.94 8.96 -3.07
C GLU A 190 -1.08 9.74 -4.38
N THR A 191 -0.02 9.81 -5.19
CA THR A 191 -0.03 10.48 -6.50
C THR A 191 -0.79 9.72 -7.57
N LEU A 192 -0.96 8.41 -7.41
CA LEU A 192 -1.72 7.52 -8.30
C LEU A 192 -3.17 7.33 -7.84
N LEU A 193 -3.56 8.00 -6.76
CA LEU A 193 -4.88 7.93 -6.16
C LEU A 193 -5.90 8.60 -7.09
N ARG A 194 -6.76 7.81 -7.72
CA ARG A 194 -7.88 8.34 -8.50
C ARG A 194 -9.04 8.67 -7.57
N SER A 195 -9.80 9.72 -7.91
CA SER A 195 -10.98 10.13 -7.16
C SER A 195 -12.21 10.08 -8.05
N ILE A 196 -13.25 9.34 -7.67
CA ILE A 196 -14.57 9.42 -8.30
C ILE A 196 -15.55 10.02 -7.30
N THR A 197 -16.17 11.13 -7.67
CA THR A 197 -17.28 11.71 -6.92
C THR A 197 -18.60 11.11 -7.38
N LEU A 198 -19.26 10.38 -6.50
CA LEU A 198 -20.63 9.95 -6.67
C LEU A 198 -21.54 11.05 -6.15
N ALA A 199 -22.26 11.69 -7.07
CA ALA A 199 -23.36 12.58 -6.74
C ALA A 199 -24.69 11.91 -7.14
N PRO A 200 -25.75 11.99 -6.32
CA PRO A 200 -27.06 11.50 -6.70
C PRO A 200 -27.52 12.24 -7.96
N ARG A 201 -28.04 11.51 -8.94
CA ARG A 201 -28.69 12.15 -10.11
C ARG A 201 -29.79 13.07 -9.59
N SER A 202 -29.77 14.34 -9.99
CA SER A 202 -30.74 15.33 -9.52
C SER A 202 -32.16 14.78 -9.70
N VAL A 203 -32.83 14.46 -8.60
CA VAL A 203 -34.26 14.15 -8.65
C VAL A 203 -34.94 15.48 -8.93
N SER A 204 -35.28 15.71 -10.19
CA SER A 204 -36.10 16.85 -10.62
C SER A 204 -37.35 16.89 -9.74
N SER A 205 -37.43 17.87 -8.84
CA SER A 205 -38.64 18.48 -8.28
C SER A 205 -39.95 17.68 -8.39
N ARG A 206 -40.00 16.45 -7.87
CA ARG A 206 -41.25 15.68 -7.84
C ARG A 206 -41.55 15.20 -6.44
N SER A 207 -42.53 15.90 -5.89
CA SER A 207 -43.44 15.50 -4.81
C SER A 207 -42.90 15.55 -3.38
N ARG A 208 -43.02 16.76 -2.81
CA ARG A 208 -43.06 17.06 -1.36
C ARG A 208 -44.17 16.30 -0.58
N LYS A 209 -44.82 15.30 -1.16
CA LYS A 209 -46.02 14.63 -0.63
C LYS A 209 -45.92 13.11 -0.52
N GLN A 210 -44.76 12.50 -0.79
CA GLN A 210 -44.59 11.04 -0.68
C GLN A 210 -43.59 10.61 0.40
N ALA A 211 -43.37 11.44 1.42
CA ALA A 211 -42.58 11.09 2.62
C ALA A 211 -43.43 10.39 3.69
N ARG A 212 -44.20 9.37 3.30
CA ARG A 212 -44.85 8.41 4.20
C ARG A 212 -44.82 7.02 3.57
N GLY A 213 -43.64 6.43 3.52
CA GLY A 213 -43.52 5.04 3.08
C GLY A 213 -42.22 4.73 2.36
N SER A 214 -41.08 4.98 2.98
CA SER A 214 -39.83 4.31 2.62
C SER A 214 -39.15 3.87 3.92
N ASN A 215 -39.18 2.57 4.15
CA ASN A 215 -38.61 1.94 5.33
C ASN A 215 -37.09 2.13 5.33
N PHE A 216 -36.59 2.88 6.31
CA PHE A 216 -35.19 2.85 6.70
C PHE A 216 -34.93 1.53 7.42
N VAL A 217 -33.86 0.82 7.06
CA VAL A 217 -33.30 -0.19 7.96
C VAL A 217 -32.51 0.58 9.01
N HIS A 218 -33.19 0.99 10.08
CA HIS A 218 -32.53 1.38 11.33
C HIS A 218 -32.09 0.09 12.03
N ALA A 219 -30.83 -0.28 11.89
CA ALA A 219 -30.17 -1.11 12.87
C ALA A 219 -29.34 -0.17 13.74
N MET A 220 -29.81 0.05 14.97
CA MET A 220 -29.14 0.74 16.09
C MET A 220 -27.81 1.44 15.74
N ASN A 221 -27.85 2.76 15.57
CA ASN A 221 -26.69 3.67 15.39
C ASN A 221 -25.85 3.53 14.10
N GLU A 222 -26.18 2.65 13.16
CA GLU A 222 -25.51 2.55 11.85
C GLU A 222 -26.38 3.12 10.71
N GLN A 223 -25.82 4.03 9.91
CA GLN A 223 -26.44 4.54 8.69
C GLN A 223 -25.71 4.06 7.44
N ILE A 224 -26.45 3.76 6.38
CA ILE A 224 -25.87 3.36 5.09
C ILE A 224 -25.57 4.62 4.27
N LEU A 225 -24.30 4.93 4.03
CA LEU A 225 -23.86 6.04 3.17
C LEU A 225 -23.91 5.68 1.70
N ILE A 226 -23.47 4.45 1.39
CA ILE A 226 -23.48 3.90 0.06
C ILE A 226 -24.07 2.51 0.14
N ALA A 227 -25.15 2.26 -0.58
CA ALA A 227 -25.71 0.93 -0.78
C ALA A 227 -25.44 0.45 -2.21
N ASP A 228 -25.26 -0.86 -2.38
CA ASP A 228 -25.11 -1.51 -3.68
C ASP A 228 -23.98 -0.90 -4.55
N LEU A 229 -22.82 -0.62 -3.94
CA LEU A 229 -21.62 -0.19 -4.65
C LEU A 229 -21.11 -1.36 -5.50
N ARG A 230 -21.29 -1.25 -6.80
CA ARG A 230 -20.80 -2.19 -7.80
C ARG A 230 -19.69 -1.55 -8.62
N THR A 231 -18.60 -2.28 -8.73
CA THR A 231 -17.45 -1.89 -9.55
C THR A 231 -17.39 -2.80 -10.79
N ALA A 232 -17.07 -2.21 -11.95
CA ALA A 232 -16.84 -2.98 -13.18
C ALA A 232 -15.43 -3.63 -13.18
N THR A 233 -14.46 -2.96 -12.56
CA THR A 233 -13.08 -3.43 -12.37
C THR A 233 -12.79 -3.66 -10.89
N PRO A 234 -11.81 -4.50 -10.52
CA PRO A 234 -11.35 -4.58 -9.15
C PRO A 234 -10.71 -3.26 -8.73
N LEU A 235 -11.20 -2.66 -7.64
CA LEU A 235 -10.67 -1.39 -7.12
C LEU A 235 -10.15 -1.60 -5.70
N GLN A 236 -9.01 -1.02 -5.36
CA GLN A 236 -8.58 -0.94 -3.97
C GLN A 236 -8.98 0.43 -3.42
N LEU A 237 -9.94 0.44 -2.50
CA LEU A 237 -10.44 1.65 -1.88
C LEU A 237 -9.47 2.11 -0.78
N ALA A 238 -9.08 3.38 -0.83
CA ALA A 238 -8.04 3.96 0.01
C ALA A 238 -8.61 4.97 1.03
N ARG A 239 -9.50 5.85 0.57
CA ARG A 239 -10.21 6.81 1.42
C ARG A 239 -11.61 7.12 0.87
N ILE A 240 -12.51 7.47 1.77
CA ILE A 240 -13.86 7.93 1.46
C ILE A 240 -14.02 9.31 2.06
N GLU A 241 -14.40 10.28 1.23
CA GLU A 241 -14.70 11.65 1.65
C GLU A 241 -16.20 11.92 1.46
N CYS A 242 -16.86 12.33 2.53
CA CYS A 242 -18.29 12.65 2.55
C CYS A 242 -18.48 14.12 2.91
N ARG A 243 -18.76 14.97 1.91
CA ARG A 243 -18.90 16.43 2.13
C ARG A 243 -20.26 16.84 2.70
N ALA A 244 -21.29 16.03 2.50
CA ALA A 244 -22.66 16.38 2.91
C ALA A 244 -23.00 15.98 4.34
N ILE A 245 -22.20 15.09 4.94
CA ILE A 245 -22.44 14.48 6.24
C ILE A 245 -21.24 14.86 7.10
N HIS A 246 -21.42 15.90 7.90
CA HIS A 246 -20.42 16.31 8.87
C HIS A 246 -20.80 15.72 10.24
N PRO A 247 -19.89 15.00 10.92
CA PRO A 247 -20.11 14.68 12.32
C PRO A 247 -20.11 15.98 13.11
N THR A 248 -21.28 16.41 13.62
CA THR A 248 -21.39 17.67 14.39
C THR A 248 -20.70 17.57 15.75
N SER A 249 -20.45 16.37 16.25
CA SER A 249 -19.64 16.07 17.44
C SER A 249 -19.31 14.57 17.46
N GLY A 250 -18.02 14.21 17.48
CA GLY A 250 -17.56 12.83 17.74
C GLY A 250 -16.87 12.11 16.57
N THR A 251 -16.27 10.96 16.90
CA THR A 251 -15.61 10.03 15.98
C THR A 251 -16.63 9.22 15.17
N ALA A 252 -16.50 9.18 13.84
CA ALA A 252 -17.31 8.34 12.96
C ALA A 252 -16.62 7.01 12.71
N CYS A 253 -17.28 5.88 12.91
CA CYS A 253 -16.76 4.58 12.46
C CYS A 253 -17.37 4.23 11.09
N VAL A 254 -16.54 4.22 10.06
CA VAL A 254 -16.89 3.84 8.69
C VAL A 254 -16.56 2.37 8.48
N CYS A 255 -17.58 1.57 8.21
CA CYS A 255 -17.50 0.15 7.94
C CYS A 255 -17.82 -0.13 6.48
N LEU A 256 -16.94 -0.83 5.78
CA LEU A 256 -17.23 -1.43 4.48
C LEU A 256 -17.72 -2.85 4.70
N LYS A 257 -18.88 -3.20 4.15
CA LYS A 257 -19.50 -4.53 4.25
C LYS A 257 -19.71 -5.13 2.85
N ASP A 258 -19.56 -6.45 2.75
CA ASP A 258 -19.86 -7.23 1.55
C ASP A 258 -21.38 -7.42 1.37
N SER A 259 -21.81 -8.07 0.27
CA SER A 259 -23.23 -8.31 -0.05
C SER A 259 -23.98 -9.13 1.00
N GLU A 260 -23.24 -9.90 1.80
CA GLU A 260 -23.76 -10.72 2.91
C GLU A 260 -23.76 -9.98 4.26
N GLY A 261 -23.30 -8.72 4.29
CA GLY A 261 -23.19 -7.92 5.53
C GLY A 261 -21.91 -8.14 6.32
N ASN A 262 -20.97 -8.97 5.83
CA ASN A 262 -19.68 -9.24 6.47
C ASN A 262 -18.77 -8.01 6.40
N LEU A 263 -18.11 -7.68 7.52
CA LEU A 263 -17.19 -6.54 7.61
C LEU A 263 -15.89 -6.81 6.83
N LEU A 264 -15.64 -6.00 5.80
CA LEU A 264 -14.40 -6.04 5.02
C LEU A 264 -13.33 -5.12 5.61
N ALA A 265 -13.73 -3.94 6.08
CA ALA A 265 -12.83 -3.01 6.74
C ALA A 265 -13.62 -2.04 7.64
N SER A 266 -13.00 -1.60 8.74
CA SER A 266 -13.55 -0.55 9.61
C SER A 266 -12.49 0.53 9.86
N VAL A 267 -12.93 1.78 9.90
CA VAL A 267 -12.07 2.95 10.06
C VAL A 267 -12.76 3.93 10.99
N THR A 268 -12.05 4.41 12.01
CA THR A 268 -12.49 5.57 12.79
C THR A 268 -11.98 6.86 12.15
N ALA A 269 -12.88 7.80 11.90
CA ALA A 269 -12.64 9.08 11.24
C ALA A 269 -13.07 10.25 12.13
N GLU A 270 -12.18 11.24 12.29
CA GLU A 270 -12.41 12.47 13.05
C GLU A 270 -12.71 13.66 12.12
N GLY A 271 -13.56 13.45 11.10
CA GLY A 271 -13.88 14.48 10.10
C GLY A 271 -14.69 13.96 8.92
N THR A 272 -14.64 14.69 7.80
CA THR A 272 -15.33 14.32 6.54
C THR A 272 -14.60 13.25 5.74
N GLU A 273 -13.38 12.87 6.14
CA GLU A 273 -12.53 11.89 5.45
C GLU A 273 -12.28 10.67 6.33
N ALA A 274 -12.55 9.48 5.79
CA ALA A 274 -12.21 8.19 6.38
C ALA A 274 -11.09 7.54 5.57
N ARG A 275 -9.93 7.31 6.20
CA ARG A 275 -8.75 6.71 5.59
C ARG A 275 -8.57 5.28 6.07
N PHE A 276 -8.56 4.33 5.14
CA PHE A 276 -8.33 2.93 5.47
C PHE A 276 -6.86 2.69 5.80
N SER A 277 -6.61 1.91 6.86
CA SER A 277 -5.25 1.52 7.28
C SER A 277 -4.55 0.61 6.27
N GLY A 278 -5.34 -0.03 5.42
CA GLY A 278 -4.89 -0.80 4.28
C GLY A 278 -5.86 -0.68 3.09
N PRO A 279 -5.39 -0.99 1.89
CA PRO A 279 -6.19 -1.05 0.67
C PRO A 279 -7.33 -2.07 0.82
N VAL A 280 -8.56 -1.65 0.56
CA VAL A 280 -9.72 -2.56 0.64
C VAL A 280 -10.17 -2.96 -0.75
N THR A 281 -10.08 -4.26 -1.06
CA THR A 281 -10.38 -4.75 -2.41
C THR A 281 -11.88 -4.87 -2.62
N LEU A 282 -12.42 -4.07 -3.53
CA LEU A 282 -13.77 -4.20 -4.05
C LEU A 282 -13.74 -5.20 -5.21
N LYS A 283 -14.42 -6.34 -5.04
CA LYS A 283 -14.52 -7.34 -6.10
C LYS A 283 -15.45 -6.84 -7.22
N PRO A 284 -15.10 -7.06 -8.50
CA PRO A 284 -15.98 -6.67 -9.59
C PRO A 284 -17.32 -7.40 -9.48
N SER A 285 -18.43 -6.73 -9.82
CA SER A 285 -19.82 -7.23 -9.78
C SER A 285 -20.43 -7.57 -8.40
N ALA A 286 -19.63 -7.63 -7.33
CA ALA A 286 -20.14 -7.79 -5.96
C ALA A 286 -20.73 -6.46 -5.43
N ALA A 287 -21.81 -6.57 -4.66
CA ALA A 287 -22.50 -5.43 -4.08
C ALA A 287 -21.91 -5.10 -2.71
N HIS A 288 -21.20 -3.98 -2.60
CA HIS A 288 -20.62 -3.55 -1.33
C HIS A 288 -21.48 -2.44 -0.71
N SER A 289 -21.52 -2.37 0.61
CA SER A 289 -22.18 -1.28 1.33
C SER A 289 -21.20 -0.57 2.25
N VAL A 290 -21.26 0.76 2.26
CA VAL A 290 -20.51 1.60 3.19
C VAL A 290 -21.49 2.08 4.23
N THR A 291 -21.30 1.66 5.48
CA THR A 291 -22.08 2.08 6.63
C THR A 291 -21.25 2.94 7.56
N VAL A 292 -21.86 3.92 8.21
CA VAL A 292 -21.21 4.77 9.21
C VAL A 292 -22.00 4.76 10.49
N SER A 293 -21.32 4.48 11.60
CA SER A 293 -21.82 4.70 12.95
C SER A 293 -21.21 5.96 13.56
N LEU A 294 -22.07 6.78 14.18
CA LEU A 294 -21.68 7.98 14.91
C LEU A 294 -22.33 7.99 16.28
N GLU A 295 -21.64 8.53 17.28
CA GLU A 295 -22.21 8.88 18.57
C GLU A 295 -22.97 10.22 18.48
N GLY A 296 -24.11 10.24 17.77
CA GLY A 296 -24.87 11.49 17.59
C GLY A 296 -26.15 11.36 16.77
N HIS A 297 -26.89 12.47 16.67
CA HIS A 297 -28.13 12.54 15.90
C HIS A 297 -27.84 12.81 14.42
N TRP A 298 -28.43 12.01 13.53
CA TRP A 298 -28.25 12.14 12.09
C TRP A 298 -29.41 12.90 11.43
N PRO A 299 -29.15 13.76 10.43
CA PRO A 299 -30.19 14.29 9.57
C PRO A 299 -30.84 13.16 8.76
N ARG A 300 -32.17 13.19 8.60
CA ARG A 300 -32.89 12.23 7.75
C ARG A 300 -32.45 12.42 6.29
N GLY A 301 -32.11 11.33 5.62
CA GLY A 301 -31.65 11.38 4.22
C GLY A 301 -32.08 10.16 3.42
N GLU A 302 -32.39 10.32 2.14
CA GLU A 302 -32.86 9.26 1.25
C GLU A 302 -31.68 8.71 0.41
N LEU A 303 -31.81 7.50 -0.14
CA LEU A 303 -30.80 6.90 -1.02
C LEU A 303 -31.14 7.18 -2.49
N GLY A 304 -30.31 8.00 -3.16
CA GLY A 304 -30.43 8.31 -4.59
C GLY A 304 -29.48 7.46 -5.44
N GLU A 305 -29.90 7.08 -6.65
CA GLU A 305 -29.02 6.40 -7.61
C GLU A 305 -27.90 7.35 -8.08
N ALA A 306 -26.66 6.87 -7.96
CA ALA A 306 -25.45 7.54 -8.44
C ALA A 306 -24.69 6.60 -9.36
N ALA A 307 -24.33 7.11 -10.54
CA ALA A 307 -23.45 6.41 -11.46
C ALA A 307 -22.38 7.39 -11.90
N ALA A 308 -21.11 7.00 -11.76
CA ALA A 308 -19.98 7.79 -12.19
C ALA A 308 -19.03 6.92 -13.02
N MET A 309 -18.42 7.56 -14.03
CA MET A 309 -17.46 6.94 -14.92
C MET A 309 -16.24 7.84 -15.00
N GLN A 310 -15.07 7.31 -14.68
CA GLN A 310 -13.81 8.03 -14.78
C GLN A 310 -12.69 7.04 -15.10
N ASP A 311 -11.86 7.36 -16.08
CA ASP A 311 -10.70 6.56 -16.51
C ASP A 311 -11.01 5.05 -16.72
N GLU A 312 -12.06 4.75 -17.48
CA GLU A 312 -12.61 3.41 -17.77
C GLU A 312 -13.22 2.64 -16.58
N VAL A 313 -13.15 3.20 -15.37
CA VAL A 313 -13.79 2.64 -14.18
C VAL A 313 -15.23 3.12 -14.09
N ARG A 314 -16.18 2.17 -14.19
CA ARG A 314 -17.62 2.43 -13.99
C ARG A 314 -18.03 2.01 -12.59
N LEU A 315 -18.55 2.97 -11.82
CA LEU A 315 -19.12 2.78 -10.49
C LEU A 315 -20.61 3.07 -10.53
N THR A 316 -21.40 2.13 -10.02
CA THR A 316 -22.83 2.33 -9.76
C THR A 316 -23.09 2.09 -8.29
N ALA A 317 -23.78 3.02 -7.63
CA ALA A 317 -24.11 2.90 -6.22
C ALA A 317 -25.37 3.70 -5.90
N ARG A 318 -25.91 3.50 -4.71
CA ARG A 318 -26.99 4.32 -4.14
C ARG A 318 -26.41 5.13 -2.98
N VAL A 319 -26.38 6.44 -3.12
CA VAL A 319 -25.72 7.35 -2.16
C VAL A 319 -26.77 8.10 -1.35
N ALA A 320 -26.52 8.24 -0.04
CA ALA A 320 -27.40 8.99 0.86
C ALA A 320 -27.36 10.50 0.56
N TYR A 321 -28.52 11.14 0.46
CA TYR A 321 -28.67 12.60 0.35
C TYR A 321 -29.60 13.13 1.45
N THR A 322 -29.31 14.32 1.97
CA THR A 322 -30.13 14.99 2.99
C THR A 322 -31.00 16.07 2.34
N GLU A 323 -32.14 16.40 2.96
CA GLU A 323 -33.01 17.47 2.46
C GLU A 323 -32.23 18.79 2.33
N GLY A 324 -32.00 19.24 1.10
CA GLY A 324 -31.39 20.55 0.79
C GLY A 324 -29.88 20.57 0.52
N ARG A 325 -29.16 19.44 0.59
CA ARG A 325 -27.75 19.35 0.14
C ARG A 325 -27.53 18.08 -0.68
N ALA A 326 -26.92 18.22 -1.86
CA ALA A 326 -26.51 17.06 -2.65
C ALA A 326 -25.45 16.28 -1.88
N GLY A 327 -25.75 15.01 -1.57
CA GLY A 327 -24.83 14.06 -0.95
C GLY A 327 -23.71 13.69 -1.91
N SER A 328 -22.66 14.51 -2.05
CA SER A 328 -21.48 14.12 -2.82
C SER A 328 -20.58 13.27 -1.93
N VAL A 329 -20.39 12.00 -2.32
CA VAL A 329 -19.39 11.11 -1.71
C VAL A 329 -18.28 10.89 -2.72
N THR A 330 -17.07 11.29 -2.36
CA THR A 330 -15.87 11.07 -3.18
C THR A 330 -15.17 9.82 -2.67
N LEU A 331 -15.09 8.81 -3.54
CA LEU A 331 -14.31 7.61 -3.31
C LEU A 331 -12.94 7.81 -3.93
N TYR A 332 -11.90 7.55 -3.16
CA TYR A 332 -10.55 7.51 -3.67
C TYR A 332 -10.05 6.09 -3.69
N PHE A 333 -9.55 5.67 -4.84
CA PHE A 333 -9.20 4.29 -5.11
C PHE A 333 -7.97 4.20 -6.00
N TRP A 334 -7.31 3.05 -5.91
CA TRP A 334 -6.30 2.62 -6.86
C TRP A 334 -6.96 1.71 -7.89
N SER A 335 -6.77 2.02 -9.17
CA SER A 335 -7.19 1.20 -10.31
C SER A 335 -6.03 0.30 -10.70
N PHE A 336 -6.26 -1.01 -10.74
CA PHE A 336 -5.29 -1.97 -11.27
C PHE A 336 -5.70 -2.29 -12.70
N ASN A 337 -4.83 -1.97 -13.66
CA ASN A 337 -4.92 -2.47 -15.04
C ASN A 337 -4.14 -3.77 -15.15
#